data_AF-A0A6V8LQX8-F1
#
_entry.id   AF-A0A6V8LQX8-F1
#
_cell.length_a   1.000
_cell.length_b   1.000
_cell.length_c   1.000
_cell.angle_alpha   90.00
_cell.angle_beta   90.00
_cell.angle_gamma   90.00
#
_symmetry.space_group_name_H-M   'P 1'
#
loop_
_entity.id
_entity.type
_entity.pdbx_description
1 polymer ?
#
loop_
_entity_poly.entity_id
_entity_poly.type
_entity_poly.pdbx_seq_one_letter_code
_entity_poly.pdbx_strand_id
1 'polypeptide(L)'
;MEGTGGEPEFTDPIATWKPADASPSGITYFDGRIWVACLRGERLYRINTDGSSAEQLLTGEYGRLRQVTPAPDGSLWVLTNGHAGPDYDLILRVTP
;
A
#
# COMPACT_ATOMS: atom_id res chain seq x y z
N MET A 1 -12.30 -17.47 -7.23
CA MET A 1 -10.93 -17.36 -7.77
C MET A 1 -10.26 -16.20 -7.05
N GLU A 2 -9.01 -16.35 -6.61
CA GLU A 2 -8.21 -15.28 -5.99
C GLU A 2 -7.01 -15.01 -6.91
N GLY A 3 -6.79 -13.76 -7.32
CA GLY A 3 -5.77 -13.39 -8.30
C GLY A 3 -6.27 -13.35 -9.75
N THR A 4 -5.36 -13.42 -10.72
CA THR A 4 -5.68 -13.52 -12.15
C THR A 4 -6.33 -14.87 -12.41
N GLY A 5 -7.42 -14.90 -13.17
CA GLY A 5 -7.85 -16.19 -13.69
C GLY A 5 -8.71 -16.14 -14.92
N GLY A 6 -8.71 -15.03 -15.64
CA GLY A 6 -8.97 -15.04 -17.08
C GLY A 6 -10.37 -15.50 -17.49
N GLU A 7 -11.29 -15.59 -16.53
CA GLU A 7 -12.69 -15.86 -16.80
C GLU A 7 -13.34 -14.58 -17.33
N PRO A 8 -14.01 -14.63 -18.50
CA PRO A 8 -14.50 -13.44 -19.19
C PRO A 8 -15.57 -12.65 -18.42
N GLU A 9 -16.14 -13.23 -17.37
CA GLU A 9 -17.12 -12.58 -16.49
C GLU A 9 -16.47 -11.63 -15.47
N PHE A 10 -15.16 -11.76 -15.20
CA PHE A 10 -14.45 -10.96 -14.20
C PHE A 10 -13.33 -10.13 -14.81
N THR A 11 -13.12 -8.94 -14.25
CA THR A 11 -11.93 -8.14 -14.56
C THR A 11 -10.76 -8.66 -13.73
N ASP A 12 -9.65 -9.00 -14.40
CA ASP A 12 -8.43 -9.40 -13.71
C ASP A 12 -7.88 -8.26 -12.85
N PRO A 13 -7.20 -8.58 -11.73
CA PRO A 13 -6.64 -7.58 -10.84
C PRO A 13 -5.51 -6.78 -11.51
N ILE A 14 -5.44 -5.49 -11.19
CA ILE A 14 -4.38 -4.57 -11.65
C ILE A 14 -3.00 -4.99 -11.13
N ALA A 15 -2.93 -5.53 -9.91
CA ALA A 15 -1.70 -6.02 -9.31
C ALA A 15 -1.99 -7.14 -8.30
N THR A 16 -1.07 -8.10 -8.19
CA THR A 16 -1.10 -9.18 -7.21
C THR A 16 0.31 -9.41 -6.63
N TRP A 17 0.38 -9.86 -5.37
CA TRP A 17 1.65 -10.14 -4.69
C TRP A 17 1.52 -11.38 -3.84
N LYS A 18 2.67 -12.02 -3.54
CA LYS A 18 2.70 -13.06 -2.51
C LYS A 18 2.46 -12.41 -1.13
N PRO A 19 1.87 -13.13 -0.16
CA PRO A 19 1.65 -12.58 1.18
C PRO A 19 2.90 -12.02 1.87
N ALA A 20 4.07 -12.62 1.63
CA ALA A 20 5.35 -12.16 2.18
C ALA A 20 5.82 -10.82 1.58
N ASP A 21 5.47 -10.54 0.32
CA ASP A 21 5.81 -9.29 -0.37
C ASP A 21 4.80 -8.18 -0.09
N ALA A 22 3.64 -8.54 0.49
CA ALA A 22 2.56 -7.61 0.79
C ALA A 22 1.86 -7.95 2.12
N SER A 23 0.68 -8.58 2.10
CA SER A 23 -0.33 -8.47 3.19
C SER A 23 -0.89 -7.05 3.31
N PRO A 24 -1.63 -6.57 2.28
CA PRO A 24 -2.31 -5.27 2.29
C PRO A 24 -3.26 -5.11 3.48
N SER A 25 -3.37 -3.88 3.98
CA SER A 25 -4.33 -3.51 5.02
C SER A 25 -5.13 -2.27 4.62
N GLY A 26 -4.44 -1.14 4.43
CA GLY A 26 -5.04 0.11 3.99
C GLY A 26 -4.86 0.36 2.50
N ILE A 27 -5.87 0.95 1.86
CA ILE A 27 -5.84 1.34 0.45
C ILE A 27 -6.54 2.70 0.26
N THR A 28 -5.98 3.55 -0.59
CA THR A 28 -6.64 4.79 -1.02
C THR A 28 -6.27 5.17 -2.45
N TYR A 29 -7.16 5.89 -3.12
CA TYR A 29 -6.85 6.57 -4.38
C TYR A 29 -6.57 8.03 -4.09
N PHE A 30 -5.39 8.51 -4.51
CA PHE A 30 -4.97 9.89 -4.28
C PHE A 30 -3.99 10.32 -5.37
N ASP A 31 -4.21 11.52 -5.91
CA ASP A 31 -3.36 12.13 -6.94
C ASP A 31 -3.07 11.21 -8.14
N GLY A 32 -4.11 10.60 -8.71
CA GLY A 32 -3.97 9.75 -9.89
C GLY A 32 -3.37 8.37 -9.64
N ARG A 33 -3.05 8.01 -8.39
CA ARG A 33 -2.40 6.74 -8.02
C ARG A 33 -3.19 5.99 -6.96
N ILE A 34 -3.03 4.66 -6.96
CA ILE A 34 -3.52 3.78 -5.89
C ILE A 34 -2.37 3.60 -4.91
N TRP A 35 -2.65 3.82 -3.62
CA TRP A 35 -1.70 3.70 -2.54
C TRP A 35 -2.11 2.55 -1.63
N VAL A 36 -1.19 1.63 -1.32
CA VAL A 36 -1.49 0.43 -0.52
C VAL A 36 -0.47 0.28 0.62
N ALA A 37 -0.96 0.34 1.85
CA ALA A 37 -0.15 0.10 3.04
C ALA A 37 -0.05 -1.41 3.33
N CYS A 38 1.16 -1.93 3.44
CA CYS A 38 1.40 -3.36 3.67
C CYS A 38 1.96 -3.64 5.07
N LEU A 39 1.36 -4.65 5.70
CA LEU A 39 1.76 -5.14 7.01
C LEU A 39 3.03 -5.97 6.90
N ARG A 40 2.95 -7.19 6.35
CA ARG A 40 4.09 -8.13 6.32
C ARG A 40 5.19 -7.72 5.35
N GLY A 41 4.82 -7.06 4.26
CA GLY A 41 5.75 -6.54 3.27
C GLY A 41 6.47 -5.26 3.73
N GLU A 42 5.99 -4.62 4.79
CA GLU A 42 6.63 -3.46 5.44
C GLU A 42 6.99 -2.35 4.45
N ARG A 43 6.03 -1.99 3.60
CA ARG A 43 6.20 -0.99 2.53
C ARG A 43 4.87 -0.35 2.15
N LEU A 44 4.96 0.79 1.50
CA LEU A 44 3.85 1.48 0.85
C LEU A 44 3.98 1.27 -0.66
N TYR A 45 2.98 0.67 -1.31
CA TYR A 45 2.94 0.62 -2.76
C TYR A 45 2.28 1.87 -3.33
N ARG A 46 2.86 2.42 -4.41
CA ARG A 46 2.25 3.43 -5.27
C ARG A 46 2.06 2.86 -6.67
N ILE A 47 0.81 2.75 -7.10
CA ILE A 47 0.42 1.96 -8.27
C ILE A 47 -0.33 2.85 -9.27
N ASN A 48 -0.01 2.69 -10.55
CA ASN A 48 -0.77 3.35 -11.62
C ASN A 48 -2.11 2.64 -11.81
N THR A 49 -3.16 3.41 -12.09
CA THR A 49 -4.50 2.85 -12.29
C THR A 49 -4.63 1.96 -13.52
N ASP A 50 -3.70 2.06 -14.46
CA ASP A 50 -3.58 1.18 -15.63
C ASP A 50 -2.70 -0.06 -15.39
N GLY A 51 -2.16 -0.22 -14.17
CA GLY A 51 -1.28 -1.32 -13.81
C GLY A 51 0.13 -1.22 -14.38
N SER A 52 0.50 -0.13 -15.05
CA SER A 52 1.79 -0.03 -15.73
C SER A 52 2.99 0.01 -14.77
N SER A 53 2.78 0.36 -13.50
CA SER A 53 3.83 0.34 -12.47
C SER A 53 3.25 0.15 -11.06
N ALA A 54 4.04 -0.52 -10.21
CA ALA A 54 3.83 -0.63 -8.77
C ALA A 54 5.16 -0.35 -8.04
N GLU A 55 5.36 0.91 -7.66
CA GLU A 55 6.56 1.37 -6.95
C GLU A 55 6.49 1.01 -5.47
N GLN A 56 7.64 0.69 -4.87
CA GLN A 56 7.79 0.39 -3.46
C GLN A 56 8.43 1.57 -2.73
N LEU A 57 7.76 2.11 -1.74
CA LEU A 57 8.21 3.21 -0.90
C LEU A 57 8.30 2.76 0.55
N LEU A 58 9.17 3.40 1.34
CA LEU A 58 9.31 3.19 2.78
C LEU A 58 9.67 1.76 3.19
N THR A 59 10.29 0.98 2.29
CA THR A 59 10.54 -0.45 2.48
C THR A 59 11.43 -0.71 3.68
N GLY A 60 10.86 -1.33 4.72
CA GLY A 60 11.54 -1.69 5.96
C GLY A 60 11.91 -0.50 6.86
N GLU A 61 11.54 0.73 6.50
CA GLU A 61 11.95 1.93 7.23
C GLU A 61 11.17 2.12 8.54
N TYR A 62 9.89 1.78 8.54
CA TYR A 62 8.97 1.99 9.65
C TYR A 62 8.25 0.71 10.08
N GLY A 63 8.73 -0.44 9.60
CA GLY A 63 8.09 -1.73 9.76
C GLY A 63 6.72 -1.78 9.09
N ARG A 64 5.74 -2.36 9.80
CA ARG A 64 4.40 -2.63 9.27
C ARG A 64 3.62 -1.33 9.04
N LEU A 65 2.99 -1.19 7.88
CA LEU A 65 2.11 -0.07 7.56
C LEU A 65 0.65 -0.55 7.51
N ARG A 66 -0.22 0.09 8.29
CA ARG A 66 -1.61 -0.35 8.51
C ARG A 66 -2.63 0.42 7.69
N GLN A 67 -2.47 1.74 7.59
CA GLN A 67 -3.45 2.61 6.93
C GLN A 67 -2.75 3.69 6.12
N VAL A 68 -3.38 4.09 5.02
CA VAL A 68 -3.00 5.26 4.22
C VAL A 68 -4.26 6.06 3.87
N THR A 69 -4.25 7.37 4.06
CA THR A 69 -5.39 8.25 3.77
C THR A 69 -4.93 9.64 3.33
N PRO A 70 -5.68 10.33 2.44
CA PRO A 70 -5.43 11.74 2.12
C PRO A 70 -5.48 12.63 3.36
N ALA A 71 -4.55 13.57 3.43
CA ALA A 71 -4.51 14.63 4.43
C ALA A 71 -5.09 15.93 3.84
N PRO A 72 -5.63 16.85 4.66
CA PRO A 72 -6.22 18.11 4.18
C PRO A 72 -5.26 19.06 3.45
N ASP A 73 -3.96 18.85 3.62
CA ASP A 73 -2.88 19.69 3.09
C ASP A 73 -2.31 19.20 1.75
N GLY A 74 -2.96 18.22 1.11
CA GLY A 74 -2.50 17.64 -0.16
C GLY A 74 -1.43 16.56 -0.01
N SER A 75 -1.10 16.16 1.22
CA SER A 75 -0.24 15.00 1.49
C SER A 75 -1.05 13.75 1.83
N LEU A 76 -0.36 12.66 2.17
CA LEU A 76 -0.94 11.44 2.72
C LEU A 76 -0.53 11.28 4.18
N TRP A 77 -1.45 10.78 5.01
CA TRP A 77 -1.13 10.22 6.32
C TRP A 77 -1.00 8.71 6.24
N VAL A 78 0.07 8.17 6.82
CA VAL A 78 0.33 6.72 6.89
C VAL A 78 0.49 6.30 8.34
N LEU A 79 -0.35 5.36 8.79
CA LEU A 79 -0.29 4.79 10.14
C LEU A 79 0.61 3.55 10.16
N THR A 80 1.63 3.55 11.01
CA THR A 80 2.46 2.36 11.27
C THR A 80 1.78 1.43 12.28
N ASN A 81 2.19 0.16 12.32
CA ASN A 81 1.68 -0.81 13.28
C ASN A 81 2.71 -1.87 13.72
N GLY A 82 3.64 -1.46 14.58
CA GLY A 82 4.39 -2.31 15.50
C GLY A 82 5.36 -3.37 14.95
N HIS A 83 6.28 -3.77 15.83
CA HIS A 83 7.20 -4.92 15.82
C HIS A 83 8.32 -5.04 14.78
N ALA A 84 8.51 -4.06 13.89
CA ALA A 84 9.72 -3.95 13.06
C ALA A 84 10.19 -2.49 12.96
N GLY A 85 10.20 -1.79 14.10
CA GLY A 85 10.50 -0.36 14.22
C GLY A 85 10.54 0.07 15.70
N PRO A 86 10.54 1.38 16.01
CA PRO A 86 10.47 1.85 17.40
C PRO A 86 9.26 1.25 18.14
N ASP A 87 9.34 1.16 19.48
CA ASP A 87 8.31 0.58 20.37
C ASP A 87 6.95 1.34 20.39
N TYR A 88 6.73 2.24 19.43
CA TYR A 88 5.54 3.06 19.28
C TYR A 88 5.09 3.12 17.82
N ASP A 89 3.77 3.31 17.63
CA ASP A 89 3.18 3.57 16.32
C ASP A 89 3.25 5.06 15.97
N LEU A 90 3.38 5.36 14.68
CA LEU A 90 3.53 6.71 14.12
C LEU A 90 2.42 7.00 13.10
N ILE A 91 2.06 8.28 13.02
CA ILE A 91 1.36 8.83 11.84
C ILE A 91 2.40 9.59 11.04
N LEU A 92 2.81 9.02 9.91
CA LEU A 92 3.76 9.62 8.97
C LEU A 92 3.02 10.55 8.01
N ARG A 93 3.69 11.61 7.59
CA ARG A 93 3.25 12.47 6.49
C ARG A 93 4.08 12.14 5.25
N VAL A 94 3.42 11.77 4.15
CA VAL A 94 4.06 11.42 2.86
C VAL A 94 3.57 12.40 1.80
N THR A 95 4.49 13.07 1.13
CA THR A 95 4.17 13.91 -0.03
C THR A 95 4.25 13.07 -1.31
N PRO A 96 3.19 13.06 -2.14
CA PRO A 96 3.16 12.33 -3.41
C PRO A 96 4.31 12.64 -4.36
#